data_AF-A0AAD5MQB0-F1
#
_entry.id   AF-A0AAD5MQB0-F1
#
_cell.length_a   1.000
_cell.length_b   1.000
_cell.length_c   1.000
_cell.angle_alpha   90.00
_cell.angle_beta   90.00
_cell.angle_gamma   90.00
#
_symmetry.space_group_name_H-M   'P 1'
#
loop_
_entity.id
_entity.type
_entity.pdbx_description
1 polymer ?
#
loop_
_entity_poly.entity_id
_entity_poly.type
_entity_poly.pdbx_seq_one_letter_code
_entity_poly.pdbx_strand_id
1 'polypeptide(L)'
;MWSNACGQASTRTFTVTGITTLPVAMAYSDKPDVSAQVPGIATTRDGAKAFVSRLVMQTIADVLESQARSALLPDVVISAILDQLSVRVTYEPLPCQMVVLDVTKNTMMMRDDQFCIIVGNAVTRICTATMAAQGRKEQAMCTNTGKATIGPVPTNHTSVSGTLMTTNIIMANWSRQMWQSVLNRAIRMLAYGPFKSHFFSVSGNVGGN
;
A
#
# COMPACT_ATOMS: atom_id res chain seq x y z
N MET A 1 -25.99 -14.18 36.10
CA MET A 1 -26.47 -14.40 34.72
C MET A 1 -26.07 -13.21 33.87
N TRP A 2 -24.94 -13.28 33.17
CA TRP A 2 -24.55 -12.26 32.20
C TRP A 2 -25.11 -12.70 30.86
N SER A 3 -26.11 -11.97 30.39
CA SER A 3 -26.71 -12.15 29.08
C SER A 3 -25.65 -11.95 28.00
N ASN A 4 -25.43 -12.97 27.18
CA ASN A 4 -24.66 -12.88 25.95
C ASN A 4 -25.43 -11.98 24.98
N ALA A 5 -25.17 -10.67 25.05
CA ALA A 5 -25.46 -9.79 23.93
C ALA A 5 -24.56 -10.27 22.77
N CYS A 6 -25.14 -10.93 21.77
CA CYS A 6 -24.47 -11.17 20.50
C CYS A 6 -23.92 -9.83 20.01
N GLY A 7 -22.61 -9.63 20.12
CA GLY A 7 -21.94 -8.44 19.62
C GLY A 7 -22.25 -8.32 18.13
N GLN A 8 -22.90 -7.23 17.73
CA GLN A 8 -23.11 -6.94 16.32
C GLN A 8 -21.73 -6.78 15.68
N ALA A 9 -21.28 -7.80 14.97
CA ALA A 9 -20.07 -7.72 14.18
C ALA A 9 -20.40 -6.96 12.88
N SER A 10 -19.68 -5.88 12.63
CA SER A 10 -19.79 -5.13 11.38
C SER A 10 -18.52 -5.32 10.56
N THR A 11 -18.70 -5.61 9.28
CA THR A 11 -17.61 -5.71 8.31
C THR A 11 -17.80 -4.67 7.22
N ARG A 12 -16.71 -3.98 6.88
CA ARG A 12 -16.66 -2.97 5.83
C ARG A 12 -15.46 -3.24 4.94
N THR A 13 -15.64 -3.19 3.64
CA THR A 13 -14.53 -3.22 2.69
C THR A 13 -14.04 -1.80 2.46
N PHE A 14 -12.74 -1.64 2.21
CA PHE A 14 -12.20 -0.37 1.74
C PHE A 14 -11.25 -0.62 0.58
N THR A 15 -11.15 0.37 -0.29
CA THR A 15 -10.17 0.42 -1.37
C THR A 15 -9.57 1.81 -1.40
N VAL A 16 -8.24 1.88 -1.53
CA VAL A 16 -7.43 3.08 -1.65
C VAL A 16 -6.69 2.99 -3.00
N THR A 17 -6.86 4.00 -3.83
CA THR A 17 -6.27 4.08 -5.18
C THR A 17 -5.64 5.46 -5.42
N GLY A 18 -4.86 5.59 -6.49
CA GLY A 18 -4.24 6.87 -6.87
C GLY A 18 -2.86 7.11 -6.26
N ILE A 19 -2.19 6.05 -5.79
CA ILE A 19 -0.75 6.09 -5.46
C ILE A 19 0.01 6.24 -6.78
N THR A 20 0.70 7.37 -6.97
CA THR A 20 1.39 7.71 -8.23
C THR A 20 2.85 7.29 -8.24
N THR A 21 3.47 7.21 -7.07
CA THR A 21 4.82 6.70 -6.86
C THR A 21 4.80 5.74 -5.68
N LEU A 22 5.44 4.59 -5.81
CA LEU A 22 5.37 3.53 -4.82
C LEU A 22 6.57 3.60 -3.86
N PRO A 23 6.38 3.80 -2.54
CA PRO A 23 7.48 3.71 -1.58
C PRO A 23 8.26 2.40 -1.74
N VAL A 24 9.59 2.43 -1.66
CA VAL A 24 10.41 1.21 -1.82
C VAL A 24 10.05 0.10 -0.84
N ALA A 25 9.56 0.45 0.36
CA ALA A 25 9.10 -0.50 1.37
C ALA A 25 7.81 -1.25 0.97
N MET A 26 7.08 -0.78 -0.05
CA MET A 26 5.91 -1.46 -0.63
C MET A 26 6.29 -2.35 -1.82
N ALA A 27 7.51 -2.23 -2.35
CA ALA A 27 8.08 -3.16 -3.31
C ALA A 27 8.92 -4.22 -2.59
N TYR A 28 9.23 -5.33 -3.27
CA TYR A 28 10.12 -6.35 -2.73
C TYR A 28 11.14 -6.87 -3.75
N SER A 29 12.26 -7.36 -3.24
CA SER A 29 13.27 -8.09 -4.00
C SER A 29 13.93 -9.14 -3.14
N ASP A 30 14.04 -10.36 -3.64
CA ASP A 30 14.82 -11.44 -3.03
C ASP A 30 16.31 -11.39 -3.43
N LYS A 31 16.71 -10.43 -4.27
CA LYS A 31 18.08 -10.28 -4.73
C LYS A 31 18.91 -9.45 -3.73
N PRO A 32 20.06 -9.97 -3.26
CA PRO A 32 20.91 -9.25 -2.32
C PRO A 32 21.45 -7.95 -2.93
N ASP A 33 21.79 -7.96 -4.22
CA ASP A 33 22.32 -6.78 -4.93
C ASP A 33 21.31 -5.64 -5.01
N VAL A 34 20.01 -5.96 -5.08
CA VAL A 34 18.95 -4.96 -5.07
C VAL A 34 18.81 -4.34 -3.68
N SER A 35 18.85 -5.17 -2.63
CA SER A 35 18.77 -4.69 -1.24
C SER A 35 20.01 -3.87 -0.84
N ALA A 36 21.18 -4.20 -1.39
CA ALA A 36 22.41 -3.42 -1.21
C ALA A 36 22.31 -2.04 -1.87
N GLN A 37 21.69 -1.95 -3.04
CA GLN A 37 21.47 -0.69 -3.75
C GLN A 37 20.31 0.14 -3.18
N VAL A 38 19.32 -0.53 -2.58
CA VAL A 38 18.09 0.09 -2.06
C VAL A 38 17.81 -0.45 -0.66
N PRO A 39 18.48 0.07 0.40
CA PRO A 39 18.36 -0.47 1.76
C PRO A 39 16.94 -0.45 2.36
N GLY A 40 16.00 0.29 1.76
CA GLY A 40 14.60 0.38 2.19
C GLY A 40 13.64 -0.58 1.48
N ILE A 41 14.08 -1.36 0.50
CA ILE A 41 13.21 -2.32 -0.19
C ILE A 41 12.95 -3.53 0.71
N ALA A 42 11.74 -4.09 0.66
CA ALA A 42 11.47 -5.32 1.38
C ALA A 42 12.24 -6.49 0.76
N THR A 43 12.85 -7.34 1.58
CA THR A 43 13.57 -8.53 1.08
C THR A 43 12.65 -9.69 0.71
N THR A 44 11.38 -9.61 1.12
CA THR A 44 10.36 -10.63 0.87
C THR A 44 9.02 -9.99 0.53
N ARG A 45 8.18 -10.74 -0.19
CA ARG A 45 6.80 -10.33 -0.49
C ARG A 45 6.01 -10.09 0.80
N ASP A 46 6.15 -10.97 1.78
CA ASP A 46 5.42 -10.87 3.05
C ASP A 46 5.91 -9.68 3.89
N GLY A 47 7.19 -9.32 3.81
CA GLY A 47 7.73 -8.11 4.43
C GLY A 47 7.05 -6.84 3.91
N ALA A 48 6.89 -6.73 2.59
CA ALA A 48 6.18 -5.61 1.97
C ALA A 48 4.69 -5.59 2.38
N LYS A 49 4.02 -6.75 2.39
CA LYS A 49 2.62 -6.85 2.86
C LYS A 49 2.47 -6.44 4.32
N ALA A 50 3.38 -6.89 5.18
CA ALA A 50 3.38 -6.56 6.60
C ALA A 50 3.65 -5.06 6.83
N PHE A 51 4.52 -4.44 6.03
CA PHE A 51 4.72 -3.00 6.04
C PHE A 51 3.42 -2.24 5.73
N VAL A 52 2.75 -2.55 4.62
CA VAL A 52 1.49 -1.90 4.24
C VAL A 52 0.40 -2.16 5.28
N SER A 53 0.31 -3.38 5.80
CA SER A 53 -0.68 -3.75 6.82
C SER A 53 -0.50 -2.93 8.10
N ARG A 54 0.74 -2.79 8.59
CA ARG A 54 1.05 -1.95 9.76
C ARG A 54 0.75 -0.48 9.50
N LEU A 55 1.15 0.03 8.34
CA LEU A 55 0.90 1.43 7.97
C LEU A 55 -0.60 1.75 7.98
N VAL A 56 -1.41 0.91 7.34
CA VAL A 56 -2.87 1.10 7.30
C VAL A 56 -3.48 0.96 8.70
N MET A 57 -3.10 -0.07 9.46
CA MET A 57 -3.64 -0.31 10.80
C MET A 57 -3.31 0.85 11.76
N GLN A 58 -2.06 1.31 11.78
CA GLN A 58 -1.62 2.45 12.59
C GLN A 58 -2.39 3.71 12.22
N THR A 59 -2.48 4.02 10.93
CA THR A 59 -3.18 5.22 10.46
C THR A 59 -4.67 5.20 10.84
N ILE A 60 -5.34 4.05 10.70
CA ILE A 60 -6.75 3.93 11.09
C ILE A 60 -6.92 4.06 12.60
N ALA A 61 -6.04 3.42 13.39
CA ALA A 61 -6.06 3.54 14.85
C ALA A 61 -5.87 5.00 15.28
N ASP A 62 -4.88 5.71 14.73
CA ASP A 62 -4.60 7.12 15.05
C ASP A 62 -5.80 8.03 14.76
N VAL A 63 -6.48 7.80 13.62
CA VAL A 63 -7.67 8.57 13.25
C VAL A 63 -8.82 8.30 14.23
N LEU A 64 -9.04 7.04 14.59
CA LEU A 64 -10.10 6.64 15.51
C LEU A 64 -9.83 7.19 16.92
N GLU A 65 -8.59 7.10 17.39
CA GLU A 65 -8.17 7.70 18.65
C GLU A 65 -8.37 9.22 18.64
N SER A 66 -7.94 9.90 17.58
CA SER A 66 -8.15 11.35 17.44
C SER A 66 -9.63 11.74 17.43
N GLN A 67 -10.48 10.97 16.75
CA GLN A 67 -11.93 11.18 16.74
C GLN A 67 -12.55 10.93 18.11
N ALA A 68 -12.16 9.85 18.79
CA ALA A 68 -12.67 9.48 20.10
C ALA A 68 -12.29 10.50 21.17
N ARG A 69 -11.04 10.98 21.16
CA ARG A 69 -10.57 12.08 22.02
C ARG A 69 -11.35 13.37 21.76
N SER A 70 -11.62 13.69 20.49
CA SER A 70 -12.43 14.86 20.12
C SER A 70 -13.89 14.75 20.60
N ALA A 71 -14.38 13.53 20.79
CA ALA A 71 -15.69 13.24 21.36
C ALA A 71 -15.66 13.11 22.91
N LEU A 72 -14.53 13.46 23.55
CA LEU A 72 -14.34 13.40 25.00
C LEU A 72 -14.56 12.00 25.60
N LEU A 73 -14.24 10.95 24.83
CA LEU A 73 -14.29 9.59 25.34
C LEU A 73 -13.09 9.34 26.28
N PRO A 74 -13.30 8.66 27.43
CA PRO A 74 -12.20 8.27 28.32
C PRO A 74 -11.22 7.30 27.62
N ASP A 75 -9.92 7.39 27.92
CA ASP A 75 -8.87 6.56 27.29
C ASP A 75 -9.14 5.06 27.39
N VAL A 76 -9.74 4.59 28.50
CA VAL A 76 -10.14 3.19 28.69
C VAL A 76 -11.16 2.74 27.64
N VAL A 77 -12.09 3.62 27.27
CA VAL A 77 -13.10 3.36 26.23
C VAL A 77 -12.45 3.36 24.85
N ILE A 78 -11.49 4.27 24.60
CA ILE A 78 -10.73 4.33 23.36
C ILE A 78 -9.96 3.02 23.14
N SER A 79 -9.23 2.56 24.16
CA SER A 79 -8.51 1.28 24.11
C SER A 79 -9.45 0.12 23.80
N ALA A 80 -10.58 0.02 24.52
CA ALA A 80 -11.55 -1.06 24.32
C ALA A 80 -12.16 -1.06 22.91
N ILE A 81 -12.35 0.12 22.30
CA ILE A 81 -12.82 0.27 20.92
C ILE A 81 -11.75 -0.22 19.93
N LEU A 82 -10.49 0.18 20.13
CA LEU A 82 -9.38 -0.21 19.26
C LEU A 82 -9.06 -1.70 19.35
N ASP A 83 -9.15 -2.30 20.54
CA ASP A 83 -8.93 -3.75 20.75
C ASP A 83 -9.99 -4.61 20.03
N GLN A 84 -11.16 -4.04 19.77
CA GLN A 84 -12.26 -4.68 19.05
C GLN A 84 -12.22 -4.43 17.54
N LEU A 85 -11.21 -3.73 17.04
CA LEU A 85 -11.01 -3.46 15.62
C LEU A 85 -9.99 -4.44 15.02
N SER A 86 -10.38 -5.12 13.95
CA SER A 86 -9.48 -5.93 13.13
C SER A 86 -9.43 -5.38 11.72
N VAL A 87 -8.21 -5.15 11.22
CA VAL A 87 -7.97 -4.69 9.85
C VAL A 87 -7.25 -5.80 9.08
N ARG A 88 -7.85 -6.27 7.98
CA ARG A 88 -7.20 -7.20 7.05
C ARG A 88 -6.90 -6.48 5.75
N VAL A 89 -5.63 -6.38 5.39
CA VAL A 89 -5.19 -5.65 4.21
C VAL A 89 -4.88 -6.64 3.07
N THR A 90 -5.39 -6.32 1.89
CA THR A 90 -5.10 -6.98 0.63
C THR A 90 -4.25 -6.02 -0.21
N TYR A 91 -3.01 -6.44 -0.46
CA TYR A 91 -2.02 -5.68 -1.22
C TYR A 91 -1.17 -6.65 -2.05
N GLU A 92 -0.85 -6.29 -3.29
CA GLU A 92 0.07 -7.05 -4.14
C GLU A 92 1.39 -6.28 -4.33
N PRO A 93 2.46 -6.65 -3.58
CA PRO A 93 3.75 -6.00 -3.69
C PRO A 93 4.35 -6.09 -5.09
N LEU A 94 5.04 -5.02 -5.50
CA LEU A 94 5.76 -4.98 -6.77
C LEU A 94 7.08 -5.78 -6.66
N PRO A 95 7.31 -6.83 -7.48
CA PRO A 95 8.62 -7.47 -7.55
C PRO A 95 9.62 -6.60 -8.33
N CYS A 96 10.77 -6.36 -7.72
CA CYS A 96 11.89 -5.65 -8.35
C CYS A 96 13.09 -6.60 -8.43
N GLN A 97 13.23 -7.32 -9.55
CA GLN A 97 14.33 -8.25 -9.75
C GLN A 97 15.66 -7.51 -10.00
N MET A 98 15.56 -6.34 -10.61
CA MET A 98 16.66 -5.40 -10.78
C MET A 98 16.17 -3.97 -10.54
N VAL A 99 17.10 -3.10 -10.17
CA VAL A 99 16.83 -1.69 -9.91
C VAL A 99 17.75 -0.81 -10.73
N VAL A 100 17.19 0.28 -11.25
CA VAL A 100 17.95 1.36 -11.87
C VAL A 100 17.74 2.59 -11.00
N LEU A 101 18.82 3.06 -10.39
CA LEU A 101 18.84 4.27 -9.60
C LEU A 101 19.08 5.45 -10.54
N ASP A 102 18.09 6.32 -10.69
CA ASP A 102 18.14 7.51 -11.54
C ASP A 102 18.41 7.21 -13.03
N VAL A 103 17.51 7.62 -13.93
CA VAL A 103 17.44 7.15 -15.33
C VAL A 103 18.56 7.69 -16.24
N THR A 104 19.62 8.27 -15.67
CA THR A 104 20.77 8.78 -16.41
C THR A 104 21.69 7.67 -16.95
N LYS A 105 21.53 6.42 -16.52
CA LYS A 105 22.36 5.29 -16.98
C LYS A 105 21.57 4.32 -17.85
N ASN A 106 21.97 4.23 -19.12
CA ASN A 106 21.55 3.14 -20.02
C ASN A 106 21.95 1.80 -19.38
N THR A 107 20.95 1.03 -18.95
CA THR A 107 21.19 -0.27 -18.31
C THR A 107 20.76 -1.37 -19.29
N MET A 108 21.69 -2.29 -19.59
CA MET A 108 21.43 -3.46 -20.42
C MET A 108 20.58 -4.47 -19.63
N MET A 109 19.44 -4.91 -20.19
CA MET A 109 18.59 -5.91 -19.53
C MET A 109 18.99 -7.31 -19.97
N MET A 110 18.99 -8.24 -19.00
CA MET A 110 18.87 -9.66 -19.29
C MET A 110 17.40 -10.09 -19.22
N ARG A 111 17.08 -11.17 -19.93
CA ARG A 111 15.71 -11.59 -20.29
C ARG A 111 14.89 -11.97 -19.05
N ASP A 112 13.58 -11.69 -19.11
CA ASP A 112 12.51 -12.09 -18.18
C ASP A 112 12.45 -11.39 -16.80
N ASP A 113 13.35 -10.45 -16.53
CA ASP A 113 13.36 -9.74 -15.25
C ASP A 113 12.57 -8.42 -15.29
N GLN A 114 11.81 -8.17 -14.21
CA GLN A 114 11.11 -6.91 -13.99
C GLN A 114 12.05 -5.89 -13.33
N PHE A 115 12.24 -4.75 -14.00
CA PHE A 115 13.10 -3.67 -13.51
C PHE A 115 12.27 -2.55 -12.90
N CYS A 116 12.69 -2.11 -11.72
CA CYS A 116 12.12 -0.96 -11.04
C CYS A 116 13.03 0.25 -11.21
N ILE A 117 12.46 1.37 -11.66
CA ILE A 117 13.17 2.64 -11.75
C ILE A 117 12.89 3.41 -10.46
N ILE A 118 13.96 3.62 -9.68
CA ILE A 118 13.88 4.24 -8.36
C ILE A 118 14.45 5.65 -8.44
N VAL A 119 13.66 6.61 -7.97
CA VAL A 119 14.07 8.00 -7.82
C VAL A 119 13.84 8.36 -6.35
N GLY A 120 14.92 8.69 -5.63
CA GLY A 120 14.88 8.86 -4.18
C GLY A 120 14.54 7.55 -3.47
N ASN A 121 13.44 7.52 -2.70
CA ASN A 121 12.97 6.34 -1.97
C ASN A 121 11.76 5.65 -2.63
N ALA A 122 11.51 5.90 -3.91
CA ALA A 122 10.25 5.48 -4.54
C ALA A 122 10.48 4.86 -5.92
N VAL A 123 9.72 3.80 -6.19
CA VAL A 123 9.54 3.26 -7.52
C VAL A 123 8.60 4.18 -8.28
N THR A 124 9.14 4.85 -9.29
CA THR A 124 8.38 5.81 -10.10
C THR A 124 7.86 5.19 -11.38
N ARG A 125 8.59 4.22 -11.92
CA ARG A 125 8.30 3.56 -13.19
C ARG A 125 8.79 2.12 -13.16
N ILE A 126 8.24 1.30 -14.05
CA ILE A 126 8.76 -0.03 -14.32
C ILE A 126 9.18 -0.12 -15.77
N CYS A 127 10.15 -0.99 -16.03
CA CYS A 127 10.52 -1.35 -17.37
C CYS A 127 10.23 -2.84 -17.55
N THR A 128 9.32 -3.12 -18.47
CA THR A 128 8.93 -4.48 -18.84
C THR A 128 9.51 -4.79 -20.22
N ALA A 129 10.20 -5.92 -20.32
CA ALA A 129 10.63 -6.43 -21.60
C ALA A 129 9.38 -6.91 -22.36
N THR A 130 8.90 -6.10 -23.31
CA THR A 130 7.91 -6.56 -24.28
C THR A 130 8.58 -7.58 -25.19
N MET A 131 8.22 -8.85 -25.02
CA MET A 131 8.64 -9.96 -25.89
C MET A 131 8.03 -9.79 -27.29
N ALA A 132 8.53 -8.85 -28.07
CA ALA A 132 8.20 -8.76 -29.49
C ALA A 132 8.97 -9.86 -30.24
N ALA A 133 8.31 -11.02 -30.35
CA ALA A 133 8.35 -11.96 -31.45
C ALA A 133 9.65 -12.02 -32.28
N GLN A 134 10.65 -12.75 -31.79
CA GLN A 134 11.63 -13.48 -32.61
C GLN A 134 12.52 -14.25 -31.64
N GLY A 135 12.71 -15.56 -31.84
CA GLY A 135 13.39 -16.49 -30.92
C GLY A 135 14.88 -16.23 -30.64
N ARG A 136 15.34 -14.98 -30.58
CA ARG A 136 16.69 -14.57 -30.18
C ARG A 136 16.64 -13.97 -28.77
N LYS A 137 17.56 -14.42 -27.91
CA LYS A 137 17.83 -13.85 -26.58
C LYS A 137 18.53 -12.49 -26.73
N GLU A 138 17.87 -11.51 -27.35
CA GLU A 138 18.43 -10.17 -27.46
C GLU A 138 18.25 -9.41 -26.14
N GLN A 139 19.33 -8.77 -25.69
CA GLN A 139 19.32 -7.84 -24.58
C GLN A 139 18.34 -6.72 -24.90
N ALA A 140 17.26 -6.61 -24.13
CA ALA A 140 16.41 -5.43 -24.22
C ALA A 140 17.10 -4.28 -23.47
N MET A 141 17.02 -3.05 -23.96
CA MET A 141 17.48 -1.89 -23.22
C MET A 141 16.26 -1.09 -22.77
N CYS A 142 16.18 -0.77 -21.48
CA CYS A 142 15.20 0.18 -20.95
C CYS A 142 15.58 1.59 -21.39
N THR A 143 15.16 1.97 -22.58
CA THR A 143 15.32 3.32 -23.11
C THR A 143 13.99 3.77 -23.68
N ASN A 144 13.76 5.08 -23.76
CA ASN A 144 12.55 5.61 -24.41
C ASN A 144 12.42 5.22 -25.89
N THR A 145 13.49 4.66 -26.48
CA THR A 145 13.62 4.26 -27.88
C THR A 145 13.86 2.75 -28.06
N GLY A 146 13.91 1.97 -26.97
CA GLY A 146 14.25 0.55 -26.98
C GLY A 146 13.06 -0.38 -27.21
N LYS A 147 13.34 -1.69 -27.31
CA LYS A 147 12.32 -2.75 -27.41
C LYS A 147 11.56 -3.01 -26.09
N ALA A 148 12.10 -2.54 -24.96
CA ALA A 148 11.43 -2.57 -23.67
C ALA A 148 10.71 -1.24 -23.42
N THR A 149 9.51 -1.33 -22.85
CA THR A 149 8.66 -0.15 -22.65
C THR A 149 8.80 0.34 -21.21
N ILE A 150 9.22 1.60 -21.03
CA ILE A 150 9.20 2.26 -19.72
C ILE A 150 7.76 2.73 -19.46
N GLY A 151 7.08 2.05 -18.55
CA GLY A 151 5.69 2.31 -18.19
C GLY A 151 5.51 2.86 -16.77
N PRO A 152 4.33 3.41 -16.46
CA PRO A 152 3.95 3.67 -15.07
C PRO A 152 3.88 2.36 -14.29
N VAL A 153 3.97 2.46 -12.95
CA VAL A 153 3.71 1.31 -12.08
C VAL A 153 2.25 0.84 -12.27
N PRO A 154 2.00 -0.44 -12.56
CA PRO A 154 0.66 -0.97 -12.76
C PRO A 154 -0.24 -0.80 -11.53
N THR A 155 -1.55 -0.63 -11.77
CA THR A 155 -2.52 -0.26 -10.73
C THR A 155 -2.74 -1.33 -9.65
N ASN A 156 -2.46 -2.60 -9.96
CA ASN A 156 -2.48 -3.69 -8.99
C ASN A 156 -1.41 -3.54 -7.88
N HIS A 157 -0.33 -2.80 -8.15
CA HIS A 157 0.74 -2.52 -7.17
C HIS A 157 0.58 -1.15 -6.49
N THR A 158 -0.30 -0.30 -7.00
CA THR A 158 -0.57 1.06 -6.50
C THR A 158 -1.97 1.22 -5.91
N SER A 159 -2.61 0.09 -5.60
CA SER A 159 -3.89 0.04 -4.89
C SER A 159 -3.75 -0.82 -3.64
N VAL A 160 -4.42 -0.38 -2.58
CA VAL A 160 -4.50 -1.11 -1.31
C VAL A 160 -5.97 -1.30 -1.01
N SER A 161 -6.40 -2.53 -0.79
CA SER A 161 -7.77 -2.81 -0.35
C SER A 161 -7.75 -3.59 0.95
N GLY A 162 -8.92 -3.81 1.54
CA GLY A 162 -8.99 -4.60 2.76
C GLY A 162 -10.38 -4.63 3.36
N THR A 163 -10.47 -5.29 4.51
CA THR A 163 -11.66 -5.34 5.33
C THR A 163 -11.37 -4.79 6.72
N LEU A 164 -12.31 -4.00 7.23
CA LEU A 164 -12.39 -3.53 8.60
C LEU A 164 -13.50 -4.33 9.27
N MET A 165 -13.17 -5.01 10.35
CA MET A 165 -14.11 -5.75 11.17
C MET A 165 -14.11 -5.14 12.56
N THR A 166 -15.29 -4.91 13.12
CA THR A 166 -15.43 -4.49 14.50
C THR A 166 -16.55 -5.25 15.19
N THR A 167 -16.32 -5.62 16.45
CA THR A 167 -17.34 -6.16 17.35
C THR A 167 -17.90 -5.11 18.30
N ASN A 168 -17.39 -3.87 18.23
CA ASN A 168 -17.84 -2.78 19.06
C ASN A 168 -19.19 -2.25 18.58
N ILE A 169 -20.20 -2.27 19.45
CA ILE A 169 -21.58 -1.89 19.07
C ILE A 169 -21.71 -0.45 18.58
N ILE A 170 -20.85 0.46 19.05
CA ILE A 170 -20.87 1.86 18.64
C ILE A 170 -20.41 1.96 17.18
N MET A 171 -19.23 1.39 16.88
CA MET A 171 -18.67 1.40 15.53
C MET A 171 -19.45 0.51 14.54
N ALA A 172 -20.06 -0.57 15.04
CA ALA A 172 -20.83 -1.48 14.21
C ALA A 172 -22.04 -0.77 13.56
N ASN A 173 -22.64 0.17 14.29
CA ASN A 173 -23.77 0.97 13.86
C ASN A 173 -23.39 2.24 13.10
N TRP A 174 -22.10 2.49 12.85
CA TRP A 174 -21.67 3.61 12.04
C TRP A 174 -22.13 3.48 10.60
N SER A 175 -22.63 4.59 10.07
CA SER A 175 -23.04 4.69 8.68
C SER A 175 -21.81 4.61 7.76
N ARG A 176 -22.05 4.30 6.48
CA ARG A 176 -21.00 4.32 5.45
C ARG A 176 -20.30 5.67 5.39
N GLN A 177 -21.02 6.77 5.60
CA GLN A 177 -20.47 8.13 5.59
C GLN A 177 -19.51 8.38 6.76
N MET A 178 -19.81 7.84 7.95
CA MET A 178 -18.90 7.90 9.10
C MET A 178 -17.60 7.14 8.80
N TRP A 179 -17.72 5.90 8.29
CA TRP A 179 -16.56 5.11 7.88
C TRP A 179 -15.75 5.77 6.76
N GLN A 180 -16.43 6.37 5.78
CA GLN A 180 -15.78 7.11 4.71
C GLN A 180 -15.04 8.34 5.26
N SER A 181 -15.58 9.02 6.28
CA SER A 181 -14.90 10.12 6.96
C SER A 181 -13.61 9.66 7.64
N VAL A 182 -13.63 8.51 8.32
CA VAL A 182 -12.43 7.88 8.90
C VAL A 182 -11.40 7.56 7.82
N LEU A 183 -11.81 6.88 6.73
CA LEU A 183 -10.91 6.54 5.64
C LEU A 183 -10.30 7.79 4.98
N ASN A 184 -11.10 8.83 4.75
CA ASN A 184 -10.63 10.09 4.18
C ASN A 184 -9.61 10.79 5.09
N ARG A 185 -9.82 10.77 6.42
CA ARG A 185 -8.85 11.31 7.38
C ARG A 185 -7.57 10.48 7.41
N ALA A 186 -7.67 9.15 7.32
CA ALA A 186 -6.51 8.27 7.26
C ALA A 186 -5.67 8.54 6.01
N ILE A 187 -6.31 8.67 4.84
CA ILE A 187 -5.64 9.05 3.60
C ILE A 187 -4.95 10.41 3.72
N ARG A 188 -5.61 11.40 4.33
CA ARG A 188 -4.99 12.71 4.58
C ARG A 188 -3.79 12.60 5.51
N MET A 189 -3.86 11.81 6.58
CA MET A 189 -2.71 11.58 7.47
C MET A 189 -1.53 10.97 6.72
N LEU A 190 -1.77 9.99 5.84
CA LEU A 190 -0.72 9.45 4.97
C LEU A 190 -0.14 10.50 4.01
N ALA A 191 -0.99 11.39 3.49
CA ALA A 191 -0.60 12.49 2.60
C ALA A 191 0.12 13.65 3.32
N TYR A 192 0.02 13.78 4.65
CA TYR A 192 0.77 14.77 5.44
C TYR A 192 1.97 14.18 6.16
N GLY A 193 2.04 12.85 6.29
CA GLY A 193 3.09 12.13 6.98
C GLY A 193 4.36 11.90 6.14
N PRO A 194 5.22 10.97 6.58
CA PRO A 194 6.47 10.62 5.91
C PRO A 194 6.32 10.18 4.45
N PHE A 195 5.11 9.78 4.04
CA PHE A 195 4.81 9.31 2.68
C PHE A 195 4.06 10.33 1.82
N LYS A 196 4.02 11.61 2.22
CA LYS A 196 3.30 12.69 1.52
C LYS A 196 3.42 12.67 0.00
N SER A 197 4.64 12.53 -0.52
CA SER A 197 4.95 12.49 -1.95
C SER A 197 4.28 11.33 -2.72
N HIS A 198 3.87 10.27 -2.02
CA HIS A 198 3.27 9.07 -2.59
C HIS A 198 1.74 9.08 -2.51
N PHE A 199 1.17 9.81 -1.55
CA PHE A 199 -0.26 9.77 -1.22
C PHE A 199 -1.04 11.06 -1.56
N PHE A 200 -0.42 12.06 -2.21
CA PHE A 200 -1.06 13.37 -2.45
C PHE A 200 -2.33 13.32 -3.33
N SER A 201 -2.41 12.37 -4.25
CA SER A 201 -3.54 12.18 -5.19
C SER A 201 -4.43 11.00 -4.81
N VAL A 202 -4.24 10.44 -3.62
CA VAL A 202 -4.91 9.20 -3.22
C VAL A 202 -6.36 9.49 -2.83
N SER A 203 -7.24 8.59 -3.24
CA SER A 203 -8.63 8.57 -2.84
C SER A 203 -9.02 7.18 -2.38
N GLY A 204 -10.08 7.07 -1.59
CA GLY A 204 -10.56 5.79 -1.13
C GLY A 204 -12.07 5.74 -1.05
N ASN A 205 -12.59 4.52 -1.07
CA ASN A 205 -14.01 4.25 -0.98
C ASN A 205 -14.24 3.15 0.04
N VAL A 206 -15.22 3.35 0.92
CA VAL A 206 -15.74 2.31 1.81
C VAL A 206 -16.89 1.62 1.11
N GLY A 207 -16.78 0.32 0.90
CA GLY A 207 -17.88 -0.53 0.46
C GLY A 207 -18.75 -1.01 1.62
N GLY A 208 -20.00 -1.33 1.31
CA GLY A 208 -20.84 -2.13 2.20
C GLY A 208 -20.57 -3.62 1.96
N ASN A 209 -20.80 -4.44 2.99
CA ASN A 209 -21.17 -5.84 2.76
C ASN A 209 -22.66 -5.89 2.45
#